data_AF-A0A2V6RHY3-F1
#
_entry.id   AF-A0A2V6RHY3-F1
#
_cell.length_a   1.000
_cell.length_b   1.000
_cell.length_c   1.000
_cell.angle_alpha   90.00
_cell.angle_beta   90.00
_cell.angle_gamma   90.00
#
_symmetry.space_group_name_H-M   'P 1'
#
loop_
_entity.id
_entity.type
_entity.pdbx_description
1 polymer ?
#
loop_
_entity_poly.entity_id
_entity_poly.type
_entity_poly.pdbx_seq_one_letter_code
_entity_poly.pdbx_strand_id
1 'polypeptide(L)'
;MADLGFDHSPYMRFLGLRMIRSERGLVEIQLPFREEFIRGDGSDWLHGGVVSALVDIVGDYAVITELGPGVPTIDLRVDYL
;
A
#
# COMPACT_ATOMS: atom_id res chain seq x y z
N MET A 1 3.18 -13.31 15.56
CA MET A 1 3.00 -12.68 14.24
C MET A 1 3.95 -11.49 14.21
N ALA A 2 4.65 -11.24 13.10
CA ALA A 2 5.53 -10.06 13.02
C ALA A 2 4.69 -8.80 13.26
N ASP A 3 5.25 -7.82 13.97
CA ASP A 3 4.62 -6.52 14.12
C ASP A 3 4.65 -5.82 12.76
N LEU A 4 3.53 -5.84 12.05
CA LEU A 4 3.40 -5.23 10.73
C LEU A 4 3.14 -3.74 10.90
N GLY A 5 4.20 -2.96 10.86
CA GLY A 5 4.16 -1.51 10.99
C GLY A 5 4.81 -0.81 9.81
N PHE A 6 4.33 0.38 9.48
CA PHE A 6 4.83 1.19 8.36
C PHE A 6 5.99 2.12 8.73
N ASP A 7 6.30 2.23 10.03
CA ASP A 7 7.23 3.23 10.56
C ASP A 7 8.68 3.05 10.13
N HIS A 8 9.04 1.90 9.55
CA HIS A 8 10.38 1.69 8.99
C HIS A 8 10.57 2.32 7.61
N SER A 9 9.49 2.54 6.84
CA SER A 9 9.55 3.08 5.48
C SER A 9 9.15 4.55 5.43
N PRO A 10 10.06 5.49 5.07
CA PRO A 10 9.72 6.90 4.92
C PRO A 10 8.58 7.15 3.93
N TYR A 11 8.51 6.34 2.87
CA TYR A 11 7.45 6.45 1.87
C TYR A 11 6.10 5.97 2.41
N MET A 12 6.04 4.83 3.10
CA MET A 12 4.80 4.36 3.72
C MET A 12 4.31 5.31 4.82
N ARG A 13 5.24 5.90 5.60
CA ARG A 13 4.90 6.98 6.56
C ARG A 13 4.35 8.21 5.87
N PHE A 14 4.97 8.64 4.75
CA PHE A 14 4.44 9.74 3.95
C PHE A 14 3.04 9.47 3.44
N LEU A 15 2.75 8.24 2.98
CA LEU A 15 1.41 7.82 2.55
C LEU A 15 0.37 7.79 3.68
N GLY A 16 0.80 7.79 4.95
CA GLY A 16 -0.08 7.81 6.11
C GLY A 16 -0.89 6.53 6.29
N LEU A 17 -0.36 5.40 5.82
CA LEU A 17 -1.06 4.11 5.79
C LEU A 17 -1.47 3.65 7.19
N ARG A 18 -2.61 2.97 7.28
CA ARG A 18 -3.14 2.39 8.52
C ARG A 18 -3.49 0.93 8.32
N MET A 19 -2.97 0.08 9.19
CA MET A 19 -3.30 -1.34 9.21
C MET A 19 -4.70 -1.48 9.79
N ILE A 20 -5.64 -2.02 9.02
CA ILE A 20 -7.02 -2.26 9.45
C ILE A 20 -7.17 -3.70 9.92
N ARG A 21 -6.61 -4.64 9.16
CA ARG A 21 -6.66 -6.07 9.44
C ARG A 21 -5.43 -6.77 8.91
N SER A 22 -4.92 -7.72 9.68
CA SER A 22 -3.85 -8.62 9.25
C SER A 22 -4.12 -10.01 9.78
N GLU A 23 -4.26 -10.95 8.87
CA GLU A 23 -4.41 -12.38 9.11
C GLU A 23 -3.49 -13.14 8.14
N ARG A 24 -3.35 -14.45 8.33
CA ARG A 24 -2.59 -15.30 7.41
C ARG A 24 -3.26 -15.28 6.03
N GLY A 25 -2.55 -14.78 5.02
CA GLY A 25 -3.00 -14.67 3.63
C GLY A 25 -3.94 -13.50 3.35
N LEU A 26 -4.25 -12.65 4.34
CA LEU A 26 -5.19 -11.54 4.18
C LEU A 26 -4.71 -10.30 4.93
N VAL A 27 -4.63 -9.19 4.21
CA VAL A 27 -4.28 -7.87 4.76
C VAL A 27 -5.25 -6.82 4.21
N GLU A 28 -5.68 -5.92 5.10
CA GLU A 28 -6.45 -4.73 4.75
C GLU A 28 -5.70 -3.49 5.25
N ILE A 29 -5.35 -2.60 4.33
CA ILE A 29 -4.64 -1.34 4.61
C ILE A 29 -5.48 -0.18 4.08
N GLN A 30 -5.62 0.85 4.90
CA GLN A 30 -6.28 2.10 4.53
C GLN A 30 -5.23 3.16 4.16
N LEU A 31 -5.46 3.83 3.03
CA LEU A 31 -4.75 5.04 2.62
C LEU A 31 -5.66 6.26 2.86
N PRO A 32 -5.33 7.15 3.81
CA PRO A 32 -6.07 8.40 3.99
C PRO A 32 -5.91 9.32 2.80
N PHE A 33 -7.00 9.93 2.35
CA PHE A 33 -6.98 10.92 1.27
C PHE A 33 -6.20 12.18 1.69
N ARG A 34 -5.44 12.73 0.74
CA ARG A 34 -4.78 14.05 0.80
C ARG A 34 -4.81 14.71 -0.57
N GLU A 35 -4.95 16.03 -0.62
CA GLU A 35 -5.09 16.77 -1.88
C GLU A 35 -3.87 16.58 -2.81
N GLU A 36 -2.67 16.46 -2.25
CA GLU A 36 -1.42 16.28 -3.01
C GLU A 36 -1.36 14.92 -3.75
N PHE A 37 -2.31 14.02 -3.51
CA PHE A 37 -2.42 12.74 -4.22
C PHE A 37 -3.25 12.81 -5.50
N ILE A 38 -3.88 13.94 -5.80
CA ILE A 38 -4.65 14.15 -7.03
C ILE A 38 -3.72 14.10 -8.25
N ARG A 39 -4.20 13.54 -9.38
CA ARG A 39 -3.40 13.34 -10.61
C ARG A 39 -3.00 14.62 -11.35
N GLY A 40 -3.65 15.74 -11.07
CA GLY A 40 -3.43 17.03 -11.71
C GLY A 40 -4.46 18.06 -11.29
N ASP A 41 -4.14 19.34 -11.49
CA ASP A 41 -4.99 20.46 -11.06
C ASP A 41 -6.41 20.36 -11.65
N GLY A 42 -7.42 20.51 -10.80
CA GLY A 42 -8.84 20.45 -11.17
C GLY A 42 -9.39 19.04 -11.45
N SER A 43 -8.63 17.98 -11.13
CA SER A 43 -9.09 16.59 -11.20
C SER A 43 -9.60 16.09 -9.85
N ASP A 44 -10.63 15.24 -9.87
CA ASP A 44 -11.10 14.52 -8.66
C ASP A 44 -10.52 13.09 -8.56
N TRP A 45 -9.64 12.72 -9.49
CA TRP A 45 -8.96 11.42 -9.52
C TRP A 45 -7.61 11.46 -8.82
N LEU A 46 -7.30 10.38 -8.08
CA LEU A 46 -5.95 10.14 -7.56
C LEU A 46 -4.95 9.88 -8.70
N HIS A 47 -3.70 10.28 -8.49
CA HIS A 47 -2.58 9.91 -9.34
C HIS A 47 -2.43 8.38 -9.33
N GLY A 48 -2.30 7.77 -10.50
CA GLY A 48 -2.21 6.31 -10.63
C GLY A 48 -1.10 5.71 -9.77
N GLY A 49 0.03 6.41 -9.65
CA GLY A 49 1.16 6.02 -8.79
C GLY A 49 0.82 5.84 -7.31
N VAL A 50 -0.13 6.60 -6.76
CA VAL A 50 -0.57 6.46 -5.35
C VAL A 50 -1.38 5.18 -5.19
N VAL A 51 -2.25 4.89 -6.15
CA VAL A 51 -3.05 3.65 -6.18
C VAL A 51 -2.15 2.44 -6.37
N SER A 52 -1.22 2.46 -7.33
CA SER A 52 -0.32 1.33 -7.58
C SER A 52 0.61 1.06 -6.40
N ALA A 53 1.09 2.11 -5.72
CA ALA A 53 1.87 1.95 -4.49
C ALA A 53 1.05 1.25 -3.40
N LEU A 54 -0.22 1.62 -3.22
CA LEU A 54 -1.07 0.93 -2.24
C LEU A 54 -1.28 -0.55 -2.60
N VAL A 55 -1.52 -0.86 -3.88
CA VAL A 55 -1.68 -2.24 -4.36
C VAL A 55 -0.41 -3.07 -4.12
N ASP A 56 0.76 -2.52 -4.44
CA ASP A 56 2.07 -3.14 -4.19
C ASP A 56 2.26 -3.47 -2.70
N ILE A 57 2.05 -2.47 -1.83
CA ILE A 57 2.26 -2.61 -0.38
C ILE A 57 1.30 -3.63 0.24
N VAL A 58 0.02 -3.62 -0.15
CA VAL A 58 -0.95 -4.60 0.34
C VAL A 58 -0.58 -6.01 -0.13
N GLY A 59 -0.16 -6.16 -1.39
CA GLY A 59 0.27 -7.44 -1.96
C GLY A 59 1.49 -8.02 -1.24
N ASP A 60 2.52 -7.20 -1.04
CA ASP A 60 3.72 -7.55 -0.28
C ASP A 60 3.36 -8.03 1.14
N TYR A 61 2.58 -7.22 1.88
CA TYR A 61 2.19 -7.54 3.25
C TYR A 61 1.36 -8.82 3.33
N ALA A 62 0.47 -9.07 2.37
CA ALA A 62 -0.29 -10.33 2.31
C ALA A 62 0.66 -11.54 2.19
N VAL A 63 1.69 -11.46 1.35
CA VAL A 63 2.71 -12.52 1.22
C VAL A 63 3.57 -12.65 2.49
N ILE A 64 3.95 -11.53 3.10
CA ILE A 64 4.71 -11.52 4.38
C ILE A 64 3.95 -12.27 5.47
N THR A 65 2.61 -12.20 5.50
CA THR A 65 1.84 -12.95 6.51
C THR A 65 1.97 -14.47 6.37
N GLU A 66 2.35 -14.96 5.19
CA GLU A 66 2.55 -16.39 4.91
C GLU A 66 4.02 -16.80 5.08
N LEU A 67 4.95 -16.00 4.53
CA LEU A 67 6.35 -16.37 4.35
C LEU A 67 7.33 -15.64 5.28
N GLY A 68 6.89 -14.57 5.93
CA GLY A 68 7.76 -13.63 6.64
C GLY A 68 8.36 -12.54 5.73
N PRO A 69 9.15 -11.61 6.29
CA PRO A 69 9.70 -10.46 5.58
C PRO A 69 10.78 -10.84 4.56
N GLY A 70 11.08 -9.93 3.63
CA GLY A 70 12.16 -10.10 2.65
C GLY A 70 11.67 -10.63 1.28
N VAL A 71 10.43 -10.33 0.93
CA VAL A 71 9.78 -10.73 -0.33
C VAL A 71 9.66 -9.53 -1.28
N PRO A 72 10.62 -9.31 -2.18
CA PRO A 72 10.54 -8.18 -3.10
C PRO A 72 9.48 -8.39 -4.19
N THR A 73 8.77 -7.33 -4.56
CA THR A 73 7.92 -7.33 -5.76
C THR A 73 8.76 -7.53 -7.01
N ILE A 74 8.47 -8.57 -7.78
CA ILE A 74 9.15 -8.87 -9.06
C ILE A 74 8.46 -8.13 -10.21
N ASP A 75 7.13 -8.14 -10.22
CA ASP A 75 6.28 -7.53 -11.23
C ASP A 75 5.00 -7.00 -10.60
N LEU A 76 4.42 -5.96 -11.18
CA LEU A 76 3.15 -5.39 -10.76
C LEU A 76 2.35 -4.93 -11.99
N ARG A 77 1.13 -5.46 -12.11
CA ARG A 77 0.14 -4.99 -13.09
C ARG A 77 -1.05 -4.38 -12.34
N VAL A 78 -1.39 -3.15 -12.70
CA VAL A 78 -2.59 -2.46 -12.20
C VAL A 78 -3.43 -2.04 -13.40
N ASP A 79 -4.68 -2.50 -13.43
CA ASP A 79 -5.68 -2.07 -14.40
C ASP A 79 -6.59 -1.03 -13.73
N TYR A 80 -6.66 0.17 -14.31
CA TYR A 80 -7.51 1.26 -13.83
C TYR A 80 -8.83 1.24 -14.61
N LEU A 81 -9.95 1.21 -13.89
CA LEU A 81 -11.31 1.09 -14.44
C LEU A 81 -11.94 2.44 -14.78
#